data_AF-A0A7C7L7J0-F1
#
_entry.id   AF-A0A7C7L7J0-F1
#
_cell.length_a   1.000
_cell.length_b   1.000
_cell.length_c   1.000
_cell.angle_alpha   90.00
_cell.angle_beta   90.00
_cell.angle_gamma   90.00
#
_symmetry.space_group_name_H-M   'P 1'
#
loop_
_entity.id
_entity.type
_entity.pdbx_description
1 polymer ?
#
loop_
_entity_poly.entity_id
_entity_poly.type
_entity_poly.pdbx_seq_one_letter_code
_entity_poly.pdbx_strand_id
1 'polypeptide(L)' 'FVSEVNTIPGFTTISMYPKLWEASGVAYVDLLDRLIQLALEKHAAKKLLRTSFP' A
#
# COMPACT_ATOMS: atom_id res chain seq x y z
N PHE A 1 4.26 -14.00 18.55
CA PHE A 1 2.83 -13.64 18.65
C PHE A 1 2.61 -12.40 17.79
N VAL A 2 1.54 -12.36 17.00
CA VAL A 2 1.14 -11.18 16.22
C VAL A 2 -0.18 -10.72 16.81
N SER A 3 -0.26 -9.47 17.29
CA SER A 3 -1.45 -8.93 17.95
C SER A 3 -2.53 -8.53 16.95
N GLU A 4 -2.17 -7.71 15.97
CA GLU A 4 -3.09 -7.15 14.99
C GLU A 4 -2.38 -6.87 13.66
N VAL A 5 -3.16 -6.84 12.58
CA VAL A 5 -2.71 -6.43 11.26
C VAL A 5 -3.65 -5.36 10.75
N ASN A 6 -3.12 -4.16 10.54
CA ASN A 6 -3.88 -3.00 10.06
C ASN A 6 -3.67 -2.82 8.56
N THR A 7 -4.73 -3.01 7.76
CA THR A 7 -4.67 -2.81 6.30
C THR A 7 -4.77 -1.34 5.89
N ILE A 8 -5.44 -0.52 6.71
CA ILE A 8 -5.54 0.94 6.58
C ILE A 8 -5.11 1.57 7.91
N PRO A 9 -3.80 1.70 8.17
CA PRO A 9 -3.30 2.33 9.39
C PRO A 9 -3.50 3.85 9.33
N GLY A 10 -3.29 4.53 10.46
CA GLY A 10 -3.12 5.98 10.46
C GLY A 10 -2.04 6.40 9.46
N PHE A 11 -2.34 7.41 8.64
CA PHE A 11 -1.51 7.78 7.48
C PHE A 11 -1.12 9.27 7.47
N THR A 12 -1.18 9.94 8.61
CA THR A 12 -0.64 11.31 8.73
C THR A 12 0.88 11.28 8.81
N THR A 13 1.54 12.42 8.59
CA THR A 13 3.01 12.54 8.68
C THR A 13 3.58 12.14 10.05
N ILE A 14 2.77 12.17 11.11
CA ILE A 14 3.17 11.74 12.46
C ILE A 14 2.80 10.28 12.78
N SER A 15 2.05 9.62 11.91
CA SER A 15 1.58 8.25 12.12
C SER A 15 2.73 7.24 12.01
N MET A 16 2.60 6.12 12.73
CA MET A 16 3.65 5.09 12.79
C MET A 16 4.00 4.49 11.42
N TYR A 17 3.01 4.24 10.57
CA TYR A 17 3.26 3.61 9.27
C TYR A 17 4.17 4.47 8.38
N PRO A 18 3.85 5.75 8.09
CA PRO A 18 4.76 6.66 7.41
C PRO A 18 6.13 6.80 8.08
N LYS A 19 6.19 6.95 9.40
CA LYS A 19 7.46 7.14 10.13
C LYS A 19 8.43 5.97 10.01
N LEU A 20 7.92 4.73 10.00
CA LEU A 20 8.76 3.54 9.86
C LEU A 20 9.38 3.45 8.46
N TRP A 21 8.65 3.87 7.42
CA TRP A 21 9.18 3.96 6.05
C TRP A 21 10.18 5.10 5.90
N GLU A 22 9.93 6.24 6.53
CA GLU A 22 10.90 7.35 6.56
C GLU A 22 12.21 6.92 7.24
N ALA A 23 12.11 6.21 8.37
CA ALA A 23 13.27 5.65 9.06
C ALA A 23 14.03 4.58 8.24
N SER A 24 13.36 3.94 7.27
CA SER A 24 14.01 3.02 6.32
C SER A 24 14.54 3.71 5.05
N GLY A 25 14.43 5.04 4.97
CA GLY A 25 14.96 5.85 3.88
C GLY A 25 13.97 6.15 2.75
N VAL A 26 12.67 5.92 2.94
CA VAL A 26 11.62 6.23 1.96
C VAL A 26 10.83 7.46 2.43
N ALA A 27 10.93 8.56 1.69
CA ALA A 27 10.21 9.78 2.06
C ALA A 27 8.70 9.58 1.94
N TYR A 28 7.92 10.38 2.68
CA TYR A 28 6.46 10.27 2.69
C TYR A 28 5.82 10.42 1.30
N VAL A 29 6.34 11.31 0.47
CA VAL A 29 5.86 11.52 -0.91
C VAL A 29 6.13 10.28 -1.76
N ASP A 30 7.34 9.71 -1.69
CA ASP A 30 7.71 8.50 -2.42
C ASP A 30 6.86 7.30 -1.99
N LEU A 31 6.51 7.22 -0.70
CA LEU A 31 5.61 6.18 -0.19
C LEU A 31 4.20 6.30 -0.77
N LEU A 32 3.66 7.52 -0.89
CA LEU A 32 2.35 7.75 -1.52
C LEU A 32 2.37 7.34 -2.99
N ASP A 33 3.39 7.78 -3.73
CA ASP A 33 3.55 7.43 -5.14
C ASP A 33 3.65 5.92 -5.31
N ARG A 34 4.41 5.24 -4.43
CA ARG A 34 4.55 3.79 -4.44
C ARG A 34 3.21 3.08 -4.20
N LEU A 35 2.41 3.53 -3.23
CA LEU A 35 1.12 2.91 -2.93
C LEU A 35 0.09 3.10 -4.05
N ILE A 36 0.06 4.29 -4.67
CA ILE A 36 -0.80 4.57 -5.82
C ILE A 36 -0.39 3.67 -6.99
N GLN A 37 0.90 3.57 -7.28
CA GLN A 37 1.41 2.72 -8.36
C GLN A 37 1.05 1.24 -8.14
N LEU A 38 1.24 0.72 -6.92
CA LEU A 38 0.85 -0.65 -6.57
C LEU A 38 -0.66 -0.88 -6.73
N ALA A 39 -1.49 0.11 -6.41
CA ALA A 39 -2.94 0.02 -6.61
C ALA A 39 -3.32 -0.08 -8.10
N LEU A 40 -2.68 0.74 -8.94
CA LEU A 40 -2.89 0.72 -10.40
C LEU A 40 -2.42 -0.62 -11.02
N GLU A 41 -1.24 -1.10 -10.65
CA GLU A 41 -0.69 -2.39 -11.10
C GLU A 41 -1.62 -3.55 -10.73
N LYS A 42 -2.06 -3.60 -9.47
CA LYS A 42 -3.00 -4.62 -8.99
C LYS A 42 -4.34 -4.55 -9.73
N HIS A 43 -4.84 -3.35 -9.99
CA HIS A 43 -6.08 -3.15 -10.72
C HIS A 43 -5.97 -3.65 -12.18
N ALA A 44 -4.88 -3.29 -12.87
CA ALA A 44 -4.61 -3.74 -14.23
C ALA A 44 -4.47 -5.27 -14.30
N ALA A 45 -3.71 -5.88 -13.38
CA ALA A 45 -3.55 -7.32 -13.30
C ALA A 45 -4.90 -8.03 -13.08
N LYS A 46 -5.76 -7.51 -12.19
CA LYS A 46 -7.10 -8.08 -11.94
C LYS A 46 -7.98 -8.02 -13.19
N LYS A 47 -7.89 -6.95 -13.99
CA LYS A 47 -8.66 -6.80 -15.24
C LYS A 47 -8.30 -7.86 -16.29
N LEU A 48 -7.07 -8.37 -16.28
CA LEU A 48 -6.61 -9.41 -17.20
C LEU A 48 -7.07 -10.83 -16.83
N LEU A 49 -7.57 -11.03 -15.60
CA LEU A 49 -8.08 -12.33 -15.19
C LEU A 49 -9.38 -12.63 -15.95
N ARG A 50 -9.38 -13.73 -16.72
CA ARG A 50 -10.51 -14.13 -17.57
C ARG A 50 -11.72 -14.49 -16.72
N THR A 51 -12.74 -13.63 -16.69
CA THR A 51 -14.04 -13.93 -16.06
C THR A 51 -14.94 -14.69 -17.03
N SER A 52 -14.48 -15.84 -17.55
CA SER A 52 -15.37 -16.76 -18.26
C SER A 52 -15.96 -17.73 -17.24
N PHE A 53 -17.10 -17.37 -16.64
CA PHE A 53 -17.98 -18.35 -16.01
C PHE A 53 -19.09 -18.67 -17.03
N PRO A 54 -19.30 -19.95 -17.40
CA PRO A 54 -20.44 -20.35 -18.23
C PRO A 54 -21.77 -20.15 -17.51
#